data_AF-A0A0X1U7K2-F1
#
_entry.id   AF-A0A0X1U7K2-F1
#
_cell.length_a   1.000
_cell.length_b   1.000
_cell.length_c   1.000
_cell.angle_alpha   90.00
_cell.angle_beta   90.00
_cell.angle_gamma   90.00
#
_symmetry.space_group_name_H-M   'P 1'
#
loop_
_entity.id
_entity.type
_entity.pdbx_description
1 polymer ?
#
loop_
_entity_poly.entity_id
_entity_poly.type
_entity_poly.pdbx_seq_one_letter_code
_entity_poly.pdbx_strand_id
1 'polypeptide(L)'
;MRIIFKPLFEFITGNVAVMDNLIYNYLILLVVGEIAYQLAWSFVGNLYSIGAIEGRTSGSCIHWSIRLITYVFCAYLIRGFIWVYELVLNVPYWVWWVLIGISAGALVTAIIVANLRKRKINVHGMGDIKEND
;
A
#
# COMPACT_ATOMS: atom_id res chain seq x y z
N MET A 1 -5.29 -11.31 -29.80
CA MET A 1 -4.91 -10.67 -28.50
C MET A 1 -4.42 -11.68 -27.46
N ARG A 2 -5.19 -12.73 -27.10
CA ARG A 2 -4.76 -13.74 -26.09
C ARG A 2 -3.40 -14.41 -26.36
N ILE A 3 -3.03 -14.55 -27.63
CA ILE A 3 -1.77 -15.18 -28.07
C ILE A 3 -0.53 -14.45 -27.55
N ILE A 4 -0.60 -13.13 -27.30
CA ILE A 4 0.54 -12.34 -26.81
C ILE A 4 0.45 -12.13 -25.29
N PHE A 5 -0.75 -11.82 -24.78
CA PHE A 5 -0.93 -11.57 -23.35
C PHE A 5 -0.81 -12.82 -22.48
N LYS A 6 -1.23 -14.00 -22.98
CA LYS A 6 -1.14 -15.26 -22.22
C LYS A 6 0.32 -15.68 -21.95
N PRO A 7 1.23 -15.75 -22.94
CA PRO A 7 2.63 -16.09 -22.66
C PRO A 7 3.34 -15.00 -21.86
N LEU A 8 3.03 -13.72 -22.05
CA LEU A 8 3.58 -12.64 -21.22
C LEU A 8 3.16 -12.78 -19.75
N PHE A 9 1.88 -13.07 -19.53
CA PHE A 9 1.33 -13.32 -18.20
C PHE A 9 1.98 -14.56 -17.59
N GLU A 10 2.07 -15.67 -18.30
CA GLU A 10 2.70 -16.91 -17.82
C GLU A 10 4.20 -16.73 -17.53
N PHE A 11 4.93 -15.96 -18.34
CA PHE A 11 6.34 -15.67 -18.11
C PHE A 11 6.57 -14.84 -16.84
N ILE A 12 5.75 -13.79 -16.65
CA ILE A 12 5.84 -12.93 -15.47
C ILE A 12 5.38 -13.71 -14.23
N THR A 13 4.18 -14.29 -14.28
CA THR A 13 3.60 -15.02 -13.14
C THR A 13 4.41 -16.25 -12.74
N GLY A 14 5.05 -16.92 -13.71
CA GLY A 14 5.93 -18.06 -13.47
C GLY A 14 7.26 -17.70 -12.78
N ASN A 15 7.68 -16.43 -12.83
CA ASN A 15 8.87 -15.94 -12.13
C ASN A 15 8.56 -15.23 -10.80
N VAL A 16 7.29 -14.98 -10.49
CA VAL A 16 6.93 -14.39 -9.20
C VAL A 16 7.07 -15.44 -8.11
N ALA A 17 8.01 -15.23 -7.20
CA ALA A 17 8.11 -15.98 -5.95
C ALA A 17 7.66 -15.06 -4.81
N VAL A 18 6.70 -15.51 -4.00
CA VAL A 18 6.23 -14.85 -2.78
C VAL A 18 6.84 -15.51 -1.54
N MET A 19 7.02 -16.84 -1.58
CA MET A 19 7.67 -17.62 -0.53
C MET A 19 8.72 -18.55 -1.13
N ASP A 20 9.72 -18.91 -0.32
CA ASP A 20 10.74 -19.89 -0.71
C ASP A 20 10.19 -21.33 -0.74
N ASN A 21 9.16 -21.62 0.07
CA ASN A 21 8.48 -22.90 0.01
C ASN A 21 7.61 -22.98 -1.24
N LEU A 22 7.94 -23.93 -2.11
CA LEU A 22 7.30 -24.12 -3.41
C LEU A 22 5.78 -24.33 -3.33
N ILE A 23 5.29 -25.15 -2.40
CA ILE A 23 3.87 -25.48 -2.28
C ILE A 23 3.08 -24.25 -1.80
N TYR A 24 3.54 -23.61 -0.72
CA TYR A 24 2.87 -22.41 -0.21
C TYR A 24 2.92 -21.25 -1.19
N ASN A 25 4.03 -21.12 -1.92
CA ASN A 25 4.15 -20.13 -2.98
C ASN A 25 3.06 -20.32 -4.04
N TYR A 26 2.92 -21.52 -4.62
CA TYR A 26 1.90 -21.77 -5.64
C TYR A 26 0.47 -21.61 -5.09
N LEU A 27 0.20 -22.00 -3.84
CA LEU A 27 -1.11 -21.80 -3.21
C LEU A 27 -1.46 -20.31 -3.08
N ILE A 28 -0.54 -19.48 -2.60
CA ILE A 28 -0.75 -18.04 -2.48
C ILE A 28 -0.95 -17.41 -3.85
N LEU A 29 -0.12 -17.78 -4.83
CA LEU A 29 -0.22 -17.27 -6.19
C LEU A 29 -1.55 -17.66 -6.86
N LEU A 30 -2.08 -18.86 -6.57
CA LEU A 30 -3.39 -19.28 -7.04
C LEU A 30 -4.49 -18.35 -6.49
N VAL A 31 -4.49 -18.12 -5.18
CA VAL A 31 -5.46 -17.22 -4.52
C VAL A 31 -5.35 -15.80 -5.06
N VAL A 32 -4.13 -15.29 -5.24
CA VAL A 32 -3.89 -13.96 -5.84
C VAL A 32 -4.40 -13.90 -7.28
N GLY A 33 -4.20 -14.97 -8.06
CA GLY A 33 -4.72 -15.12 -9.42
C GLY A 33 -6.24 -14.97 -9.50
N GLU A 34 -6.96 -15.59 -8.57
CA GLU A 34 -8.42 -15.50 -8.47
C GLU A 34 -8.89 -14.09 -8.07
N ILE A 35 -8.24 -13.48 -7.08
CA ILE A 35 -8.57 -12.10 -6.65
C ILE A 35 -8.33 -11.12 -7.81
N ALA A 36 -7.20 -11.25 -8.51
CA ALA A 36 -6.87 -10.40 -9.65
C ALA A 36 -7.86 -10.57 -10.80
N TYR A 37 -8.34 -11.80 -11.03
CA TYR A 37 -9.36 -12.08 -12.04
C TYR A 37 -10.70 -11.41 -11.70
N GLN A 38 -11.16 -11.52 -10.46
CA GLN A 38 -12.41 -10.89 -10.01
C GLN A 38 -12.34 -9.37 -10.11
N LEU A 39 -11.24 -8.76 -9.66
CA LEU A 39 -11.03 -7.31 -9.75
C LEU A 39 -10.99 -6.84 -11.20
N ALA A 40 -10.30 -7.57 -12.08
CA ALA A 40 -10.25 -7.23 -13.51
C ALA A 40 -11.63 -7.28 -14.17
N TRP A 41 -12.52 -8.20 -13.75
CA TRP A 41 -13.90 -8.23 -14.23
C TRP A 41 -14.72 -7.04 -13.75
N SER A 42 -14.65 -6.71 -12.46
CA SER A 42 -15.39 -5.58 -11.90
C SER A 42 -14.96 -4.25 -12.52
N PHE A 43 -13.65 -4.03 -12.69
CA PHE A 43 -13.13 -2.81 -13.31
C PHE A 43 -13.52 -2.69 -14.78
N VAL A 44 -13.34 -3.76 -15.57
CA VAL A 44 -13.70 -3.72 -16.99
C VAL A 44 -15.21 -3.60 -17.18
N GLY A 45 -16.01 -4.26 -16.34
CA GLY A 45 -17.46 -4.12 -16.34
C GLY A 45 -17.90 -2.67 -16.11
N ASN A 46 -17.25 -1.98 -15.17
CA ASN A 46 -17.52 -0.56 -14.92
C ASN A 46 -17.09 0.36 -16.08
N LEU A 47 -16.00 0.02 -16.77
CA LEU A 47 -15.59 0.78 -17.96
C LEU A 47 -16.57 0.62 -19.14
N TYR A 48 -17.23 -0.54 -19.26
CA TYR A 48 -18.34 -0.72 -20.20
C TYR A 48 -19.59 0.06 -19.78
N SER A 49 -19.94 0.10 -18.49
CA SER A 49 -21.16 0.79 -18.03
C SER A 49 -21.09 2.31 -18.18
N ILE A 50 -19.89 2.89 -18.08
CA ILE A 50 -19.67 4.33 -18.26
C ILE A 50 -19.51 4.71 -19.75
N GLY A 51 -19.55 3.73 -20.67
CA GLY A 51 -19.37 3.97 -22.11
C GLY A 51 -17.94 4.34 -22.50
N ALA A 52 -16.96 4.12 -21.62
CA ALA A 52 -15.55 4.40 -21.90
C ALA A 52 -14.94 3.41 -22.91
N ILE A 53 -15.56 2.25 -23.08
CA ILE A 53 -15.13 1.20 -24.02
C ILE A 53 -16.35 0.62 -24.72
N GLU A 54 -16.38 0.67 -26.05
CA GLU A 54 -17.47 0.11 -26.86
C GLU A 54 -17.05 -1.19 -27.60
N GLY A 55 -15.74 -1.41 -27.74
CA GLY A 55 -15.18 -2.50 -28.54
C GLY A 55 -14.82 -3.76 -27.74
N ARG A 56 -15.30 -4.93 -28.18
CA ARG A 56 -14.98 -6.26 -27.62
C ARG A 56 -13.47 -6.52 -27.55
N THR A 57 -12.72 -6.05 -28.54
CA THR A 57 -11.26 -6.20 -28.62
C THR A 57 -10.55 -5.33 -27.56
N SER A 58 -10.97 -4.07 -27.41
CA SER A 58 -10.43 -3.13 -26.44
C SER A 58 -10.70 -3.58 -25.00
N GLY A 59 -11.92 -4.05 -24.72
CA GLY A 59 -12.27 -4.60 -23.41
C GLY A 59 -11.45 -5.85 -23.04
N SER A 60 -11.15 -6.72 -24.02
CA SER A 60 -10.29 -7.87 -23.76
C SER A 60 -8.86 -7.46 -23.43
N CYS A 61 -8.26 -6.51 -24.14
CA CYS A 61 -6.91 -6.04 -23.84
C CYS A 61 -6.82 -5.43 -22.45
N ILE A 62 -7.76 -4.56 -22.11
CA ILE A 62 -7.80 -3.89 -20.82
C ILE A 62 -8.00 -4.90 -19.68
N HIS A 63 -8.85 -5.92 -19.88
CA HIS A 63 -9.02 -7.01 -18.91
C HIS A 63 -7.71 -7.76 -18.64
N TRP A 64 -6.97 -8.15 -19.68
CA TRP A 64 -5.70 -8.85 -19.50
C TRP A 64 -4.65 -7.96 -18.83
N SER A 65 -4.57 -6.68 -19.20
CA SER A 65 -3.64 -5.73 -18.59
C SER A 65 -3.94 -5.48 -17.11
N ILE A 66 -5.20 -5.22 -16.76
CA ILE A 66 -5.61 -5.00 -15.36
C ILE A 66 -5.35 -6.26 -14.54
N ARG A 67 -5.72 -7.44 -15.05
CA ARG A 67 -5.46 -8.71 -14.37
C ARG A 67 -3.97 -8.90 -14.08
N LEU A 68 -3.10 -8.58 -15.04
CA LEU A 68 -1.65 -8.70 -14.87
C LEU A 68 -1.12 -7.71 -13.83
N ILE A 69 -1.52 -6.44 -13.91
CA ILE A 69 -1.08 -5.41 -12.96
C ILE A 69 -1.54 -5.75 -11.55
N THR A 70 -2.81 -6.11 -11.37
CA THR A 70 -3.38 -6.49 -10.07
C THR A 70 -2.69 -7.73 -9.51
N TYR A 71 -2.43 -8.74 -10.33
CA TYR A 71 -1.70 -9.94 -9.90
C TYR A 71 -0.32 -9.60 -9.36
N VAL A 72 0.47 -8.86 -10.13
CA VAL A 72 1.83 -8.46 -9.74
C VAL A 72 1.76 -7.61 -8.47
N PHE A 73 0.89 -6.62 -8.44
CA PHE A 73 0.74 -5.74 -7.28
C PHE A 73 0.39 -6.53 -6.00
N CYS A 74 -0.62 -7.40 -6.04
CA CYS A 74 -1.02 -8.22 -4.90
C CYS A 74 0.09 -9.20 -4.47
N ALA A 75 0.76 -9.85 -5.41
CA ALA A 75 1.83 -10.79 -5.09
C ALA A 75 3.02 -10.09 -4.42
N TYR A 76 3.44 -8.93 -4.93
CA TYR A 76 4.52 -8.14 -4.32
C TYR A 76 4.11 -7.50 -2.99
N LEU A 77 2.84 -7.14 -2.82
CA LEU A 77 2.33 -6.71 -1.52
C LEU A 77 2.48 -7.82 -0.48
N ILE A 78 2.07 -9.05 -0.80
CA ILE A 78 2.20 -10.19 0.12
C ILE A 78 3.68 -10.49 0.39
N ARG A 79 4.54 -10.50 -0.64
CA ARG A 79 6.00 -10.63 -0.46
C ARG A 79 6.53 -9.54 0.48
N GLY A 80 6.10 -8.30 0.30
CA GLY A 80 6.48 -7.17 1.14
C GLY A 80 6.04 -7.38 2.60
N PHE A 81 4.82 -7.83 2.83
CA PHE A 81 4.33 -8.15 4.18
C PHE A 81 5.15 -9.26 4.84
N ILE A 82 5.48 -10.33 4.11
CA ILE A 82 6.33 -11.42 4.62
C ILE A 82 7.71 -10.88 4.96
N TRP A 83 8.31 -10.07 4.09
CA TRP A 83 9.61 -9.44 4.34
C TRP A 83 9.58 -8.52 5.57
N VAL A 84 8.54 -7.70 5.75
CA VAL A 84 8.37 -6.87 6.95
C VAL A 84 8.20 -7.74 8.20
N TYR A 85 7.42 -8.82 8.12
CA TYR A 85 7.22 -9.75 9.22
C TYR A 85 8.54 -10.40 9.66
N GLU A 86 9.34 -10.88 8.71
CA GLU A 86 10.67 -11.42 8.97
C GLU A 86 11.61 -10.36 9.53
N LEU A 87 11.57 -9.13 9.02
CA LEU A 87 12.37 -8.02 9.56
C LEU A 87 12.01 -7.78 11.02
N VAL A 88 10.72 -7.75 11.37
CA VAL A 88 10.25 -7.50 12.74
C VAL A 88 10.74 -8.57 13.71
N LEU A 89 10.71 -9.84 13.30
CA LEU A 89 11.16 -10.95 14.13
C LEU A 89 12.69 -11.05 14.23
N ASN A 90 13.42 -10.72 13.16
CA ASN A 90 14.88 -10.77 13.16
C ASN A 90 15.50 -9.57 13.90
N VAL A 91 14.78 -8.45 14.00
CA VAL A 91 15.23 -7.30 14.80
C VAL A 91 15.02 -7.60 16.29
N PRO A 92 16.07 -7.51 17.12
CA PRO A 92 15.94 -7.74 18.55
C PRO A 92 14.89 -6.83 19.20
N TYR A 93 14.12 -7.38 20.13
CA TYR A 93 13.00 -6.68 20.80
C TYR A 93 13.39 -5.33 21.43
N TRP A 94 14.64 -5.17 21.89
CA TRP A 94 15.13 -3.93 22.51
C TRP A 94 15.16 -2.74 21.53
N VAL A 95 15.39 -2.99 20.24
CA VAL A 95 15.37 -1.94 19.21
C VAL A 95 13.97 -1.33 19.07
N TRP A 96 12.93 -2.17 19.12
CA TRP A 96 11.54 -1.72 19.09
C TRP A 96 11.18 -0.84 20.30
N TRP A 97 11.66 -1.20 21.50
CA TRP A 97 11.48 -0.39 22.70
C TRP A 97 12.16 0.98 22.60
N VAL A 98 13.37 1.03 22.04
CA VAL A 98 14.10 2.30 21.82
C VAL A 98 13.37 3.19 20.81
N LEU A 99 12.88 2.65 19.69
CA LEU A 99 12.12 3.41 18.70
C LEU A 99 10.84 4.01 19.28
N ILE A 100 10.09 3.21 20.05
CA ILE A 100 8.90 3.69 20.77
C ILE A 100 9.29 4.79 21.76
N GLY A 101 10.36 4.61 22.53
CA GLY A 101 10.86 5.60 23.48
C GLY A 101 11.22 6.93 22.83
N ILE A 102 11.94 6.91 21.71
CA ILE A 102 12.31 8.13 20.95
C ILE A 102 11.05 8.83 20.43
N SER A 103 10.11 8.08 19.84
CA SER A 103 8.88 8.65 19.29
C SER A 103 8.00 9.29 20.37
N ALA A 104 7.86 8.64 21.53
CA ALA A 104 7.13 9.16 22.68
C ALA A 104 7.81 10.40 23.26
N GLY A 105 9.14 10.38 23.40
CA GLY A 105 9.92 11.52 23.86
C GLY A 105 9.80 12.73 22.92
N ALA A 106 9.85 12.52 21.61
CA ALA A 106 9.65 13.57 20.61
C ALA A 106 8.23 14.17 20.70
N LEU A 107 7.21 13.32 20.86
CA LEU A 107 5.82 13.76 21.01
C LEU A 107 5.63 14.61 22.27
N VAL A 108 6.16 14.16 23.42
CA VAL A 108 6.12 14.92 24.68
C VAL A 108 6.81 16.27 24.53
N THR A 109 7.99 16.28 23.91
CA THR A 109 8.74 17.52 23.67
C THR A 109 7.96 18.49 22.77
N ALA A 110 7.34 17.99 21.70
CA ALA A 110 6.50 18.80 20.81
C ALA A 110 5.29 19.39 21.55
N ILE A 111 4.63 18.61 22.43
CA ILE A 111 3.50 19.08 23.24
C ILE A 111 3.95 20.19 24.20
N ILE A 112 5.09 20.03 24.88
CA ILE A 112 5.64 21.05 25.79
C ILE A 112 5.93 22.34 25.01
N VAL A 113 6.61 22.25 23.87
CA VAL A 113 6.92 23.42 23.02
C VAL A 113 5.64 24.10 22.52
N ALA A 114 4.63 23.33 22.11
CA ALA A 114 3.35 23.88 21.67
C ALA A 114 2.62 24.62 22.80
N ASN A 115 2.64 24.07 24.02
CA ASN A 115 2.05 24.72 25.19
C ASN A 115 2.79 26.00 25.59
N LEU A 116 4.12 26.01 25.52
CA LEU A 116 4.91 27.21 25.79
C LEU A 116 4.67 28.30 24.73
N ARG A 117 4.57 27.93 23.45
CA ARG A 117 4.21 28.86 22.36
C ARG A 117 2.82 29.46 22.57
N LYS A 118 1.81 28.65 22.93
CA LYS A 118 0.46 29.14 23.24
C LYS A 118 0.46 30.14 24.41
N ARG A 119 1.20 29.85 25.48
CA ARG A 119 1.33 30.78 26.62
C ARG A 119 1.97 32.10 26.21
N LYS A 120 3.04 32.06 25.40
CA LYS A 120 3.73 33.28 24.94
C LYS A 120 2.83 34.17 24.07
N ILE A 121 2.04 33.58 23.18
CA ILE A 121 1.08 34.32 22.33
C ILE A 121 -0.02 34.97 23.18
N ASN A 122 -0.62 34.22 24.11
CA ASN A 122 -1.65 34.78 24.99
C ASN A 122 -1.13 35.92 25.87
N VAL A 123 0.10 35.81 26.39
CA VAL A 123 0.72 36.89 27.18
C VAL A 123 1.00 38.12 26.33
N HIS A 124 1.50 37.95 25.10
CA HIS A 124 1.76 39.07 24.20
C HIS A 124 0.48 39.79 23.78
N GLY A 125 -0.56 39.05 23.40
CA GLY A 125 -1.87 39.63 23.06
C GLY A 125 -2.56 40.34 24.23
N MET A 126 -2.33 39.89 25.48
CA MET A 126 -2.82 40.60 26.67
C MET A 126 -2.06 41.90 26.96
N GLY A 127 -0.79 42.00 26.53
CA GLY A 127 0.01 43.22 26.61
C GLY A 127 -0.49 44.28 25.63
N ASP A 128 -0.74 43.89 24.38
CA ASP A 128 -1.20 44.80 23.33
C ASP A 128 -2.60 45.37 23.59
N ILE A 129 -3.46 44.63 24.30
CA ILE A 129 -4.79 45.14 24.73
C ILE A 129 -4.65 46.23 25.78
N LYS A 130 -3.70 46.09 26.72
CA LYS A 130 -3.50 47.06 27.81
C LYS A 130 -2.81 48.36 27.39
N GLU A 131 -2.13 48.36 26.24
CA GLU A 131 -1.42 49.54 25.72
C GLU A 131 -2.32 50.42 24.82
N ASN A 132 -3.47 49.88 24.36
CA ASN A 132 -4.43 50.59 23.52
C ASN A 132 -5.67 51.14 24.28
N ASP A 133 -5.74 50.95 25.60
CA ASP A 133 -6.76 51.52 26.51
C ASP A 133 -6.19 52.74 27.26
#